data_AF-A0A5M5C5N4-F1
#
_entry.id   AF-A0A5M5C5N4-F1
#
_cell.length_a   1.000
_cell.length_b   1.000
_cell.length_c   1.000
_cell.angle_alpha   90.00
_cell.angle_beta   90.00
_cell.angle_gamma   90.00
#
_symmetry.space_group_name_H-M   'P 1'
#
loop_
_entity.id
_entity.type
_entity.pdbx_description
1 polymer ?
#
loop_
_entity_poly.entity_id
_entity_poly.type
_entity_poly.pdbx_seq_one_letter_code
_entity_poly.pdbx_strand_id
1 'polypeptide(L)'
;MNRIKGILYAAVSSSTFGLAPFFSLTLLLAGFSAFEVLSYRWGVATIALTLFGWCSGCSFRLEKKDFLVVLLLSLLRAVTSFSLLIAYQNIATGVASTIHFMYPLAVSLVMMYFFQEKKSLWVMFAVFMSLFGAALL
;
A
#
# COMPACT_ATOMS: atom_id res chain seq x y z
N MET A 1 4.62 -13.42 21.65
CA MET A 1 3.29 -12.80 21.45
C MET A 1 2.25 -13.91 21.32
N ASN A 2 1.15 -13.88 22.07
CA ASN A 2 0.15 -14.95 22.02
C ASN A 2 -0.54 -14.99 20.65
N ARG A 3 -0.68 -16.19 20.07
CA ARG A 3 -1.28 -16.40 18.73
C ARG A 3 -2.62 -15.69 18.56
N ILE A 4 -3.47 -15.74 19.57
CA ILE A 4 -4.79 -15.09 19.58
C ILE A 4 -4.66 -13.56 19.45
N LYS A 5 -3.74 -12.93 20.19
CA LYS A 5 -3.51 -11.48 20.11
C LYS A 5 -3.02 -11.08 18.72
N GLY A 6 -2.12 -11.86 18.13
CA GLY A 6 -1.65 -11.64 16.76
C GLY A 6 -2.77 -11.70 15.73
N ILE A 7 -3.64 -12.71 15.81
CA ILE A 7 -4.81 -12.85 14.93
C ILE A 7 -5.76 -11.65 15.09
N LEU A 8 -6.05 -11.23 16.33
CA LEU A 8 -6.90 -10.07 16.57
C LEU A 8 -6.31 -8.78 15.99
N TYR A 9 -5.01 -8.53 16.18
CA TYR A 9 -4.37 -7.35 15.60
C TYR A 9 -4.36 -7.39 14.07
N ALA A 10 -4.13 -8.56 13.47
CA ALA A 10 -4.22 -8.72 12.02
C ALA A 10 -5.63 -8.43 11.49
N ALA A 11 -6.67 -8.96 12.14
CA ALA A 11 -8.07 -8.75 11.74
C ALA A 11 -8.50 -7.28 11.85
N VAL A 12 -8.14 -6.60 12.95
CA VAL A 12 -8.43 -5.18 13.13
C VAL A 12 -7.66 -4.34 12.11
N SER A 13 -6.38 -4.64 11.90
CA SER A 13 -5.55 -3.93 10.92
C SER A 13 -6.04 -4.13 9.49
N SER A 14 -6.43 -5.34 9.10
CA SER A 14 -6.92 -5.60 7.74
C SER A 14 -8.29 -4.96 7.49
N SER A 15 -9.17 -4.98 8.49
CA SER A 15 -10.50 -4.36 8.39
C SER A 15 -10.41 -2.84 8.25
N THR A 16 -9.56 -2.20 9.07
CA THR A 16 -9.32 -0.75 8.98
C THR A 16 -8.60 -0.36 7.69
N PHE A 17 -7.65 -1.18 7.22
CA PHE A 17 -6.99 -0.97 5.93
C PHE A 17 -7.97 -1.09 4.75
N GLY A 18 -8.91 -2.03 4.79
CA GLY A 18 -9.94 -2.19 3.74
C GLY A 18 -10.85 -0.96 3.58
N LEU A 19 -11.03 -0.15 4.62
CA LEU A 19 -11.81 1.09 4.58
C LEU A 19 -11.02 2.30 4.06
N ALA A 20 -9.70 2.17 3.85
CA ALA A 20 -8.86 3.26 3.38
C ALA A 20 -9.33 3.88 2.05
N PRO A 21 -9.71 3.11 1.00
CA PRO A 21 -10.25 3.67 -0.23
C PRO A 21 -11.56 4.41 -0.02
N PHE A 22 -12.44 3.90 0.86
CA PHE A 22 -13.72 4.53 1.18
C PHE A 22 -13.52 5.94 1.74
N PHE A 23 -12.67 6.11 2.76
CA PHE A 23 -12.41 7.44 3.32
C PHE A 23 -11.71 8.38 2.34
N SER A 24 -10.79 7.86 1.52
CA SER A 24 -10.16 8.66 0.47
C SER A 24 -11.15 9.13 -0.58
N LEU A 25 -12.07 8.26 -1.02
CA LEU A 25 -13.11 8.61 -1.97
C LEU A 25 -14.06 9.66 -1.40
N THR A 26 -14.47 9.54 -0.14
CA THR A 26 -15.32 10.54 0.52
C THR A 26 -14.71 11.94 0.50
N LEU A 27 -13.39 12.05 0.75
CA LEU A 27 -12.71 13.35 0.68
C LEU A 27 -12.58 13.86 -0.77
N LEU A 28 -12.29 12.99 -1.73
CA LEU A 28 -12.27 13.37 -3.15
C LEU A 28 -13.65 13.90 -3.61
N LEU A 29 -14.74 13.23 -3.20
CA LEU A 29 -16.11 13.64 -3.49
C LEU A 29 -16.52 14.94 -2.77
N ALA A 30 -15.90 15.23 -1.62
CA ALA A 30 -16.06 16.50 -0.91
C ALA A 30 -15.26 17.66 -1.56
N GLY A 31 -14.58 17.42 -2.69
CA GLY A 31 -13.88 18.43 -3.47
C GLY A 31 -12.39 18.59 -3.16
N PHE A 32 -11.83 17.76 -2.26
CA PHE A 32 -10.39 17.77 -2.00
C PHE A 32 -9.61 17.16 -3.17
N SER A 33 -8.45 17.74 -3.48
CA SER A 33 -7.51 17.18 -4.44
C SER A 33 -6.83 15.93 -3.91
N ALA A 34 -6.32 15.08 -4.80
CA ALA A 34 -5.55 13.88 -4.43
C ALA A 34 -4.34 14.21 -3.54
N PHE A 35 -3.71 15.36 -3.74
CA PHE A 35 -2.60 15.83 -2.91
C PHE A 35 -3.04 16.16 -1.48
N GLU A 36 -4.16 16.88 -1.31
CA GLU A 36 -4.71 17.20 0.00
C GLU A 36 -5.12 15.94 0.76
N VAL A 37 -5.80 15.01 0.09
CA VAL A 37 -6.21 13.72 0.71
C VAL A 37 -5.02 12.95 1.24
N LEU A 38 -3.92 12.85 0.48
CA LEU A 38 -2.71 12.18 0.94
C LEU A 38 -2.01 12.95 2.05
N SER A 39 -1.95 14.28 1.94
CA SER A 39 -1.35 15.14 2.95
C SER A 39 -2.07 15.01 4.29
N TYR A 40 -3.40 14.97 4.31
CA TYR A 40 -4.17 14.71 5.53
C TYR A 40 -3.91 13.31 6.09
N ARG A 41 -4.00 12.27 5.26
CA ARG A 41 -3.82 10.88 5.71
C ARG A 41 -2.44 10.65 6.32
N TRP A 42 -1.39 11.09 5.64
CA TRP A 42 -0.02 10.85 6.10
C TRP A 42 0.48 11.88 7.09
N GLY A 43 0.01 13.12 7.03
CA GLY A 43 0.29 14.13 8.05
C GLY A 43 -0.21 13.68 9.42
N VAL A 44 -1.48 13.29 9.51
CA VAL A 44 -2.07 12.77 10.75
C VAL A 44 -1.37 11.49 11.22
N ALA A 45 -1.11 10.55 10.31
CA ALA A 45 -0.39 9.31 10.66
C ALA A 45 1.04 9.58 11.16
N THR A 46 1.76 10.52 10.53
CA THR A 46 3.13 10.88 10.92
C THR A 46 3.14 11.49 12.32
N ILE A 47 2.22 12.41 12.62
CA ILE A 47 2.09 13.00 13.97
C ILE A 47 1.82 11.90 14.99
N ALA A 48 0.82 11.05 14.75
CA ALA A 48 0.44 9.98 15.66
C ALA A 48 1.60 8.98 15.90
N LEU A 49 2.27 8.53 14.85
CA LEU A 49 3.39 7.58 14.94
C LEU A 49 4.62 8.21 15.59
N THR A 50 4.89 9.49 15.34
CA THR A 50 6.02 10.20 15.96
C THR A 50 5.78 10.36 17.46
N LEU A 51 4.58 10.76 17.87
CA LEU A 51 4.21 10.86 19.29
C LEU A 51 4.29 9.49 19.98
N PHE A 52 3.72 8.45 19.37
CA PHE A 52 3.76 7.10 19.92
C PHE A 52 5.20 6.57 20.04
N GLY A 53 6.02 6.75 19.00
CA GLY A 53 7.42 6.35 19.00
C GLY A 53 8.24 7.11 20.05
N TRP A 54 7.99 8.42 20.20
CA TRP A 54 8.67 9.21 21.23
C TRP A 54 8.28 8.75 22.64
N CYS A 55 6.99 8.54 22.93
CA CYS A 55 6.53 7.99 24.19
C CYS A 55 7.10 6.58 24.48
N SER A 56 7.42 5.83 23.43
CA SER A 56 8.03 4.50 23.53
C SER A 56 9.57 4.52 23.61
N GLY A 57 10.19 5.70 23.62
CA GLY A 57 11.65 5.86 23.65
C GLY A 57 12.35 5.50 22.32
N CYS A 58 11.62 5.42 21.21
CA CYS A 58 12.19 5.13 19.91
C CYS A 58 12.98 6.34 19.35
N SER A 59 14.19 6.07 18.86
CA SER A 59 14.98 7.06 18.11
C SER A 59 14.61 7.01 16.62
N PHE A 60 14.22 8.14 16.05
CA PHE A 60 13.96 8.31 14.60
C PHE A 60 15.20 8.76 13.81
N ARG A 61 16.40 8.66 14.39
CA ARG A 61 17.64 9.06 13.72
C ARG A 61 17.95 8.10 12.57
N LEU A 62 18.15 8.66 11.38
CA LEU A 62 18.60 7.95 10.19
C LEU A 62 20.09 8.17 9.99
N GLU A 63 20.82 7.10 9.65
CA GLU A 63 22.22 7.23 9.22
C GLU A 63 22.26 7.89 7.83
N LYS A 64 23.30 8.69 7.55
CA LYS A 64 23.42 9.42 6.28
C LYS A 64 23.38 8.51 5.05
N LYS A 65 23.92 7.29 5.17
CA LYS A 65 23.90 6.28 4.11
C LYS A 65 22.48 5.75 3.80
N ASP A 66 21.61 5.72 4.81
CA ASP A 66 20.25 5.19 4.68
C ASP A 66 19.26 6.27 4.28
N PHE A 67 19.60 7.55 4.53
CA PHE A 67 18.75 8.69 4.22
C PHE A 67 18.33 8.71 2.74
N LEU A 68 19.27 8.53 1.81
CA LEU A 68 18.96 8.54 0.38
C LEU A 68 18.02 7.38 0.00
N VAL A 69 18.27 6.19 0.55
CA VAL A 69 17.44 5.00 0.31
C VAL A 69 16.02 5.22 0.84
N VAL A 70 15.88 5.70 2.08
CA VAL A 70 14.59 5.98 2.69
C VAL A 70 13.85 7.08 1.94
N LEU A 71 14.54 8.13 1.49
CA LEU A 71 13.95 9.20 0.69
C LEU A 71 13.41 8.67 -0.64
N LEU A 72 14.21 7.90 -1.39
CA LEU A 72 13.78 7.32 -2.67
C LEU A 72 12.59 6.37 -2.49
N LEU A 73 12.64 5.48 -1.50
CA LEU A 73 11.52 4.57 -1.22
C LEU A 73 10.25 5.35 -0.80
N SER A 74 10.41 6.42 -0.03
CA SER A 74 9.29 7.28 0.37
C SER A 74 8.69 8.02 -0.82
N LEU A 75 9.51 8.52 -1.75
CA LEU A 75 9.06 9.17 -2.99
C LEU A 75 8.33 8.19 -3.91
N LEU A 76 8.88 6.98 -4.10
CA LEU A 76 8.21 5.92 -4.86
C LEU A 76 6.86 5.57 -4.24
N ARG A 77 6.78 5.51 -2.90
CA ARG A 77 5.52 5.30 -2.20
C ARG A 77 4.54 6.46 -2.39
N ALA A 78 5.03 7.70 -2.35
CA ALA A 78 4.26 8.91 -2.61
C ALA A 78 3.64 8.90 -4.01
N VAL A 79 4.47 8.66 -5.04
CA VAL A 79 4.02 8.56 -6.43
C VAL A 79 3.00 7.45 -6.59
N THR A 80 3.28 6.25 -6.07
CA THR A 80 2.36 5.11 -6.16
C THR A 80 0.98 5.41 -5.57
N SER A 81 0.95 6.02 -4.38
CA SER A 81 -0.32 6.40 -3.74
C SER A 81 -1.02 7.53 -4.46
N PHE A 82 -0.28 8.53 -4.96
CA PHE A 82 -0.86 9.62 -5.73
C PHE A 82 -1.51 9.11 -7.01
N SER A 83 -0.80 8.27 -7.78
CA SER A 83 -1.34 7.61 -8.97
C SER A 83 -2.59 6.78 -8.66
N LEU A 84 -2.66 6.12 -7.50
CA LEU A 84 -3.86 5.38 -7.09
C LEU A 84 -5.06 6.30 -6.84
N LEU A 85 -4.87 7.46 -6.19
CA LEU A 85 -5.95 8.42 -5.99
C LEU A 85 -6.41 9.06 -7.29
N ILE A 86 -5.49 9.34 -8.22
CA ILE A 86 -5.85 9.75 -9.58
C ILE A 86 -6.66 8.64 -10.26
N ALA A 87 -6.28 7.37 -10.12
CA ALA A 87 -7.06 6.25 -10.66
C ALA A 87 -8.48 6.20 -10.08
N TYR A 88 -8.67 6.46 -8.78
CA TYR A 88 -10.00 6.54 -8.16
C TYR A 88 -10.90 7.63 -8.74
N GLN A 89 -10.34 8.67 -9.35
CA GLN A 89 -11.11 9.71 -10.03
C GLN A 89 -11.48 9.34 -11.48
N ASN A 90 -10.79 8.37 -12.07
CA ASN A 90 -10.94 8.03 -13.50
C ASN A 90 -11.64 6.68 -13.73
N ILE A 91 -11.53 5.75 -12.79
CA ILE A 91 -12.15 4.42 -12.87
C ILE A 91 -12.80 4.05 -11.53
N ALA A 92 -13.67 3.04 -11.54
CA ALA A 92 -14.29 2.52 -10.32
C ALA A 92 -13.22 2.12 -9.28
N THR A 93 -13.42 2.55 -8.03
CA THR A 93 -12.45 2.33 -6.94
C THR A 93 -12.19 0.85 -6.65
N GLY A 94 -13.19 -0.01 -6.87
CA GLY A 94 -13.04 -1.46 -6.82
C GLY A 94 -12.03 -1.97 -7.86
N VAL A 95 -12.17 -1.56 -9.12
CA VAL A 95 -11.26 -1.93 -10.21
C VAL A 95 -9.84 -1.42 -9.93
N ALA A 96 -9.70 -0.13 -9.59
CA ALA A 96 -8.41 0.45 -9.25
C ALA A 96 -7.71 -0.28 -8.08
N SER A 97 -8.46 -0.62 -7.04
CA SER A 97 -7.90 -1.31 -5.86
C SER A 97 -7.52 -2.76 -6.17
N THR A 98 -8.32 -3.47 -6.96
CA THR A 98 -7.99 -4.83 -7.42
C THR A 98 -6.69 -4.82 -8.22
N ILE A 99 -6.55 -3.93 -9.21
CA ILE A 99 -5.31 -3.78 -9.99
C ILE A 99 -4.12 -3.46 -9.06
N HIS A 100 -4.31 -2.55 -8.09
CA HIS A 100 -3.26 -2.19 -7.15
C HIS A 100 -2.81 -3.37 -6.27
N PHE A 101 -3.75 -4.17 -5.76
CA PHE A 101 -3.45 -5.32 -4.89
C PHE A 101 -2.90 -6.54 -5.63
N MET A 102 -2.94 -6.53 -6.97
CA MET A 102 -2.29 -7.56 -7.78
C MET A 102 -0.78 -7.36 -7.93
N TYR A 103 -0.20 -6.28 -7.38
CA TYR A 103 1.24 -6.07 -7.42
C TYR A 103 2.10 -7.27 -6.93
N PRO A 104 1.69 -8.13 -5.95
CA PRO A 104 2.50 -9.28 -5.56
C PRO A 104 2.71 -10.28 -6.69
N LEU A 105 1.78 -10.33 -7.65
CA LEU A 105 1.92 -11.14 -8.86
C LEU A 105 3.00 -10.58 -9.77
N ALA A 106 2.98 -9.26 -9.99
CA ALA A 106 4.02 -8.57 -10.74
C ALA A 106 5.39 -8.73 -10.08
N VAL A 107 5.46 -8.59 -8.75
CA VAL A 107 6.68 -8.82 -7.96
C VAL A 107 7.16 -10.26 -8.11
N SER A 108 6.26 -11.24 -8.02
CA SER A 108 6.62 -12.66 -8.20
C SER A 108 7.23 -12.93 -9.58
N LEU A 109 6.69 -12.32 -10.63
CA LEU A 109 7.27 -12.42 -11.98
C LEU A 109 8.65 -11.78 -12.05
N VAL A 110 8.83 -10.59 -11.46
CA VAL A 110 10.14 -9.92 -11.38
C VAL A 110 11.16 -10.79 -10.65
N MET A 111 10.79 -11.42 -9.54
CA MET A 111 11.67 -12.35 -8.81
C MET A 111 12.08 -13.55 -9.68
N MET A 112 11.16 -14.13 -10.43
CA MET A 112 11.47 -15.26 -11.32
C MET A 112 12.36 -14.88 -12.51
N TYR A 113 12.07 -13.75 -13.16
CA TYR A 113 12.77 -13.38 -14.40
C TYR A 113 14.07 -12.61 -14.17
N PHE A 114 14.10 -11.72 -13.17
CA PHE A 114 15.26 -10.86 -12.89
C PHE A 114 16.18 -11.46 -11.85
N PHE A 115 15.63 -11.97 -10.75
CA PHE A 115 16.41 -12.58 -9.65
C PHE A 115 16.65 -14.08 -9.84
N GLN A 116 16.22 -14.64 -10.98
CA GLN A 116 16.42 -16.05 -11.34
C GLN A 116 15.86 -17.03 -10.29
N GLU A 117 14.82 -16.64 -9.56
CA GLU A 117 14.09 -17.58 -8.70
C GLU A 117 13.43 -18.69 -9.53
N LYS A 118 13.23 -19.87 -8.91
CA LYS A 118 12.69 -21.05 -9.60
C LYS A 118 11.36 -20.72 -10.28
N LYS A 119 11.32 -20.85 -11.61
CA LYS A 119 10.12 -20.68 -12.42
C LYS A 119 9.10 -21.74 -12.03
N SER A 120 8.01 -21.33 -11.39
CA SER A 120 6.91 -22.20 -11.01
C SER A 120 5.76 -22.03 -11.99
N LEU A 121 5.43 -23.09 -12.74
CA LEU A 121 4.27 -23.11 -13.64
C LEU A 121 2.97 -22.78 -12.88
N TRP A 122 2.87 -23.20 -11.61
CA TRP A 122 1.71 -22.93 -10.75
C TRP A 122 1.56 -21.45 -10.41
N VAL A 123 2.66 -20.75 -10.15
CA VAL A 123 2.62 -19.30 -9.90
C VAL A 123 2.22 -18.57 -11.16
N MET A 124 2.76 -18.94 -12.32
CA MET A 124 2.33 -18.34 -13.60
C MET A 124 0.84 -18.56 -13.85
N PHE A 125 0.33 -19.77 -13.61
CA PHE A 125 -1.10 -20.06 -13.72
C PHE A 125 -1.95 -19.22 -12.75
N ALA A 126 -1.53 -19.07 -11.49
CA ALA A 126 -2.21 -18.23 -10.51
C ALA A 126 -2.22 -16.75 -10.91
N VAL A 127 -1.11 -16.25 -11.48
CA VAL A 127 -1.02 -14.89 -12.04
C VAL A 127 -2.02 -14.72 -13.19
N PHE A 128 -2.06 -15.64 -14.15
CA PHE A 128 -3.02 -15.61 -15.26
C PHE A 128 -4.47 -15.63 -14.77
N MET A 129 -4.81 -16.52 -13.85
CA MET A 129 -6.15 -16.60 -13.26
C MET A 129 -6.55 -15.30 -12.55
N SER A 130 -5.64 -14.68 -11.81
CA SER A 130 -5.92 -13.41 -11.15
C SER A 130 -6.08 -12.25 -12.14
N LEU A 131 -5.30 -12.21 -13.23
CA LEU A 131 -5.45 -11.24 -14.33
C LEU A 131 -6.78 -11.41 -15.05
N PHE A 132 -7.19 -12.65 -15.30
CA PHE A 132 -8.48 -12.94 -15.89
C PHE A 132 -9.64 -12.51 -14.98
N GLY A 133 -9.56 -12.82 -13.69
CA GLY A 133 -10.56 -12.38 -12.71
C GLY A 133 -10.67 -10.85 -12.61
N ALA A 134 -9.54 -10.13 -12.64
CA ALA A 134 -9.53 -8.68 -12.63
C ALA A 134 -10.09 -8.06 -13.92
N ALA A 135 -9.93 -8.72 -15.07
CA ALA A 135 -10.47 -8.25 -16.35
C ALA A 135 -11.99 -8.42 -16.47
N LEU A 136 -12.60 -9.31 -15.69
CA LEU A 136 -14.05 -9.55 -15.66
C LEU A 136 -14.81 -8.62 -14.68
N LEU A 137 -14.09 -7.80 -13.91
CA LEU A 137 -14.59 -6.92 -12.85
C LEU A 137 -14.79 -5.50 -13.35
#